data_AF-A0A2Z6CTL1-F1
#
_entry.id   AF-A0A2Z6CTL1-F1
#
_cell.length_a   1.000
_cell.length_b   1.000
_cell.length_c   1.000
_cell.angle_alpha   90.00
_cell.angle_beta   90.00
_cell.angle_gamma   90.00
#
_symmetry.space_group_name_H-M   'P 1'
#
loop_
_entity.id
_entity.type
_entity.pdbx_description
1 polymer ?
#
loop_
_entity_poly.entity_id
_entity_poly.type
_entity_poly.pdbx_seq_one_letter_code
_entity_poly.pdbx_strand_id
1 'polypeptide(L)'
;MPLSPSGRMLIVDHKRFPQACCVYCICYPEGTPLYVGSTEKLRDRWRKHHRWDEIIFVEGAYIEWEYCNEEDLRDREREIISEIKYLMNGTAVKSVAEIAEDMREYYRLRDETNRYYAEGGGRSGMTNNLSIDPTNT
;
A
#
# COMPACT_ATOMS: atom_id res chain seq x y z
N MET A 1 -15.51 -9.42 14.56
CA MET A 1 -15.58 -7.95 14.40
C MET A 1 -16.35 -7.68 13.11
N PRO A 2 -17.36 -6.78 13.09
CA PRO A 2 -17.96 -6.40 11.82
C PRO A 2 -16.87 -5.75 10.96
N LEU A 3 -16.70 -6.22 9.73
CA LEU A 3 -15.79 -5.60 8.77
C LEU A 3 -16.27 -4.16 8.59
N SER A 4 -15.51 -3.19 9.13
CA SER A 4 -15.71 -1.77 8.81
C SER A 4 -15.83 -1.68 7.29
N PRO A 5 -16.87 -1.04 6.74
CA PRO A 5 -17.00 -0.96 5.30
C PRO A 5 -15.74 -0.32 4.73
N SER A 6 -15.05 -1.06 3.88
CA SER A 6 -13.78 -0.68 3.29
C SER A 6 -13.92 -0.73 1.77
N GLY A 7 -13.05 0.00 1.09
CA GLY A 7 -13.02 0.02 -0.36
C GLY A 7 -11.59 -0.01 -0.88
N ARG A 8 -11.46 -0.47 -2.13
CA ARG A 8 -10.22 -0.45 -2.89
C ARG A 8 -10.50 0.11 -4.28
N MET A 9 -9.61 0.93 -4.80
CA MET A 9 -9.71 1.46 -6.17
C MET A 9 -8.35 1.82 -6.74
N LEU A 10 -8.18 1.67 -8.06
CA LEU A 10 -6.99 2.16 -8.74
C LEU A 10 -6.88 3.68 -8.61
N ILE A 11 -5.66 4.18 -8.49
CA ILE A 11 -5.43 5.61 -8.33
C ILE A 11 -5.86 6.41 -9.57
N VAL A 12 -5.75 5.82 -10.76
CA VAL A 12 -6.21 6.43 -12.01
C VAL A 12 -7.72 6.71 -12.02
N ASP A 13 -8.50 5.99 -11.20
CA ASP A 13 -9.94 6.17 -11.07
C ASP A 13 -10.34 7.21 -10.01
N HIS A 14 -9.40 8.03 -9.52
CA HIS A 14 -9.61 8.95 -8.39
C HIS A 14 -10.84 9.87 -8.46
N LYS A 15 -11.35 10.16 -9.65
CA LYS A 15 -12.60 10.93 -9.83
C LYS A 15 -13.82 10.23 -9.23
N ARG A 16 -13.75 8.91 -9.03
CA ARG A 16 -14.80 8.04 -8.49
C ARG A 16 -14.65 7.75 -7.00
N PHE A 17 -13.62 8.25 -6.33
CA PHE A 17 -13.43 8.06 -4.89
C PHE A 17 -14.65 8.54 -4.10
N PRO A 18 -14.98 7.91 -2.96
CA PRO A 18 -16.09 8.35 -2.13
C PRO A 18 -15.87 9.76 -1.57
N GLN A 19 -16.98 10.46 -1.33
CA GLN A 19 -16.99 11.67 -0.50
C GLN A 19 -17.31 11.25 0.93
N ALA A 20 -16.31 10.72 1.61
CA ALA A 20 -16.48 10.15 2.93
C ALA A 20 -15.24 10.34 3.81
N CYS A 21 -15.51 10.29 5.10
CA CYS A 21 -14.53 10.31 6.15
C CYS A 21 -13.88 8.92 6.27
N CYS A 22 -12.56 8.86 6.12
CA CYS A 22 -11.82 7.62 6.10
C CYS A 22 -10.33 7.79 6.43
N VAL A 23 -9.73 6.70 6.87
CA VAL A 23 -8.28 6.50 6.80
C VAL A 23 -7.99 5.70 5.54
N TYR A 24 -6.94 6.06 4.81
CA TYR A 24 -6.58 5.44 3.54
C TYR A 24 -5.11 5.05 3.48
N CYS A 25 -4.84 3.98 2.73
CA CYS A 25 -3.51 3.51 2.41
C CYS A 25 -3.33 3.49 0.89
N ILE A 26 -2.21 4.03 0.42
CA ILE A 26 -1.76 3.87 -0.96
C ILE A 26 -0.84 2.68 -1.01
N CYS A 27 -1.03 1.79 -1.97
CA CYS A 27 -0.23 0.58 -2.11
C CYS A 27 0.32 0.43 -3.53
N TYR A 28 1.48 -0.20 -3.64
CA TYR A 28 1.97 -0.79 -4.88
C TYR A 28 1.03 -1.91 -5.37
N PRO A 29 1.11 -2.31 -6.66
CA PRO A 29 0.28 -3.40 -7.23
C PRO A 29 0.35 -4.71 -6.45
N GLU A 30 1.51 -5.04 -5.90
CA GLU A 30 1.77 -6.24 -5.08
C GLU A 30 1.25 -6.14 -3.65
N GLY A 31 0.68 -4.99 -3.27
CA GLY A 31 0.07 -4.75 -1.97
C GLY A 31 1.03 -4.21 -0.90
N THR A 32 2.28 -3.93 -1.25
CA THR A 32 3.20 -3.23 -0.34
C THR A 32 2.73 -1.80 -0.13
N PRO A 33 2.52 -1.36 1.12
CA PRO A 33 1.97 -0.05 1.36
C PRO A 33 3.04 1.05 1.30
N LEU A 34 2.65 2.16 0.68
CA LEU A 34 3.48 3.32 0.39
C LEU A 34 3.26 4.43 1.41
N TYR A 35 2.01 4.78 1.63
CA TYR A 35 1.60 5.98 2.34
C TYR A 35 0.28 5.75 3.05
N VAL A 36 0.14 6.32 4.25
CA VAL A 36 -1.15 6.39 4.95
C VAL A 36 -1.51 7.83 5.23
N GLY A 37 -2.77 8.14 5.01
CA GLY A 37 -3.35 9.43 5.36
C GLY A 37 -4.77 9.28 5.89
N SER A 38 -5.25 10.31 6.58
CA SER A 38 -6.64 10.47 6.99
C SER A 38 -7.31 11.63 6.25
N THR A 39 -8.64 11.57 6.12
CA THR A 39 -9.43 12.68 5.54
C THR A 39 -10.91 12.56 5.83
N GLU A 40 -11.58 13.70 6.00
CA GLU A 40 -13.05 13.80 6.05
C GLU A 40 -13.71 13.56 4.68
N LYS A 41 -12.98 13.77 3.58
CA LYS A 41 -13.50 13.75 2.21
C LYS A 41 -12.45 13.24 1.23
N LEU A 42 -12.40 11.92 1.02
CA LEU A 42 -11.36 11.27 0.21
C LEU A 42 -11.19 11.86 -1.19
N ARG A 43 -12.30 12.05 -1.92
CA ARG A 43 -12.25 12.64 -3.27
C ARG A 43 -11.65 14.05 -3.27
N ASP A 44 -12.00 14.89 -2.30
CA ASP A 44 -11.51 16.27 -2.22
C ASP A 44 -10.04 16.32 -1.78
N ARG A 45 -9.66 15.46 -0.84
CA ARG A 45 -8.25 15.28 -0.42
C ARG A 45 -7.39 14.89 -1.61
N TRP A 46 -7.86 13.97 -2.42
CA TRP A 46 -7.10 13.47 -3.54
C TRP A 46 -6.83 14.52 -4.61
N ARG A 47 -7.78 15.43 -4.87
CA ARG A 47 -7.60 16.57 -5.79
C ARG A 47 -6.46 17.52 -5.35
N LYS A 48 -6.11 17.51 -4.07
CA LYS A 48 -5.08 18.36 -3.46
C LYS A 48 -3.91 17.54 -2.93
N HIS A 49 -3.75 16.29 -3.38
CA HIS A 49 -2.74 15.41 -2.84
C HIS A 49 -1.35 15.90 -3.21
N HIS A 50 -0.60 16.40 -2.22
CA HIS A 50 0.73 16.98 -2.40
C HIS A 50 1.78 16.03 -2.98
N ARG A 51 1.52 14.72 -2.89
CA ARG A 51 2.37 13.65 -3.46
C ARG A 51 1.84 13.07 -4.77
N TRP A 52 0.86 13.72 -5.41
CA TRP A 52 0.23 13.21 -6.62
C TRP A 52 1.25 12.83 -7.70
N ASP A 53 2.26 13.67 -7.89
CA ASP A 53 3.33 13.44 -8.87
C ASP A 53 4.21 12.24 -8.49
N GLU A 54 4.40 11.91 -7.20
CA GLU A 54 5.10 10.68 -6.76
C GLU A 54 4.28 9.44 -7.08
N ILE A 55 2.96 9.53 -6.88
CA ILE A 55 2.06 8.39 -6.86
C ILE A 55 1.62 8.00 -8.28
N ILE A 56 1.39 8.98 -9.18
CA ILE A 56 0.83 8.72 -10.51
C ILE A 56 1.77 7.90 -11.41
N PHE A 57 3.08 7.97 -11.18
CA PHE A 57 4.03 7.19 -11.97
C PHE A 57 4.08 5.72 -11.57
N VAL A 58 3.54 5.35 -10.40
CA VAL A 58 3.46 3.97 -9.95
C VAL A 58 2.35 3.24 -10.71
N GLU A 59 2.73 2.55 -11.80
CA GLU A 59 1.80 1.78 -12.61
C GLU A 59 1.09 0.72 -11.77
N GLY A 60 -0.25 0.74 -11.81
CA GLY A 60 -1.10 -0.20 -11.06
C GLY A 60 -1.27 0.11 -9.57
N ALA A 61 -0.74 1.23 -9.08
CA ALA A 61 -0.96 1.64 -7.70
C ALA A 61 -2.45 1.85 -7.41
N TYR A 62 -2.84 1.45 -6.20
CA TYR A 62 -4.21 1.53 -5.74
C TYR A 62 -4.29 2.17 -4.38
N ILE A 63 -5.48 2.63 -4.04
CA ILE A 63 -5.82 3.10 -2.71
C ILE A 63 -6.79 2.12 -2.06
N GLU A 64 -6.55 1.82 -0.80
CA GLU A 64 -7.49 1.19 0.12
C GLU A 64 -7.95 2.22 1.15
N TRP A 65 -9.19 2.10 1.62
CA TRP A 65 -9.68 2.95 2.68
C TRP A 65 -10.64 2.22 3.60
N GLU A 66 -10.66 2.65 4.86
CA GLU A 66 -11.59 2.25 5.89
C GLU A 66 -12.40 3.49 6.30
N TYR A 67 -13.74 3.41 6.27
CA TYR A 67 -14.56 4.51 6.78
C TYR A 67 -14.31 4.71 8.28
N CYS A 68 -14.26 5.97 8.68
CA CYS A 68 -13.94 6.35 10.05
C CYS A 68 -14.83 7.53 10.46
N ASN A 69 -15.15 7.64 11.75
CA ASN A 69 -15.78 8.87 12.25
C ASN A 69 -14.73 9.99 12.27
N GLU A 70 -15.16 11.23 12.12
CA GLU A 70 -14.25 12.39 12.12
C GLU A 70 -13.45 12.49 13.43
N GLU A 71 -14.09 12.14 14.55
CA GLU A 71 -13.49 12.14 15.89
C GLU A 71 -12.34 11.13 16.02
N ASP A 72 -12.43 10.01 15.30
CA ASP A 72 -11.51 8.87 15.41
C ASP A 72 -10.37 8.92 14.35
N LEU A 73 -10.45 9.80 13.36
CA LEU A 73 -9.54 9.82 12.19
C LEU A 73 -8.07 9.82 12.57
N ARG A 74 -7.68 10.68 13.52
CA ARG A 74 -6.28 10.87 13.90
C ARG A 74 -5.74 9.69 14.70
N ASP A 75 -6.57 9.13 15.57
CA ASP A 75 -6.16 8.00 16.41
C ASP A 75 -6.06 6.74 15.54
N ARG A 76 -7.01 6.54 14.63
CA ARG A 76 -6.97 5.42 13.68
C ARG A 76 -5.81 5.53 12.70
N GLU A 77 -5.52 6.72 12.17
CA GLU A 77 -4.33 6.95 11.35
C GLU A 77 -3.04 6.61 12.11
N ARG A 78 -2.92 7.06 13.36
CA ARG A 78 -1.76 6.78 14.19
C ARG A 78 -1.60 5.29 14.47
N GLU A 79 -2.70 4.59 14.76
CA GLU A 79 -2.71 3.14 14.99
C GLU A 79 -2.18 2.41 13.76
N ILE A 80 -2.74 2.70 12.58
CA ILE A 80 -2.32 2.10 11.31
C ILE A 80 -0.83 2.40 11.02
N ILE A 81 -0.39 3.64 11.25
CA ILE A 81 1.03 4.06 11.12
C ILE A 81 1.94 3.30 12.10
N SER A 82 1.46 3.01 13.30
CA SER A 82 2.26 2.31 14.32
C SER A 82 2.44 0.82 14.01
N GLU A 83 1.48 0.21 13.32
CA GLU A 83 1.52 -1.21 12.94
C GLU A 83 2.40 -1.48 11.72
N ILE A 84 2.57 -0.49 10.85
CA ILE A 84 3.21 -0.67 9.55
C ILE A 84 4.28 0.40 9.33
N LYS A 85 5.53 -0.03 9.10
CA LYS A 85 6.62 0.86 8.67
C LYS A 85 6.39 1.31 7.22
N TYR A 86 5.60 2.35 7.01
CA TYR A 86 5.35 2.92 5.68
C TYR A 86 6.56 3.70 5.17
N LEU A 87 6.91 3.48 3.90
CA LEU A 87 8.07 4.09 3.23
C LEU A 87 7.97 5.62 3.12
N MET A 88 6.77 6.19 3.04
CA MET A 88 6.57 7.62 2.78
C MET A 88 6.10 8.45 3.98
N ASN A 89 5.73 7.81 5.10
CA ASN A 89 5.26 8.56 6.28
C ASN A 89 6.47 9.15 7.04
N GLY A 90 6.51 10.48 7.18
CA GLY A 90 7.58 11.19 7.88
C GLY A 90 8.82 11.51 7.03
N THR A 91 8.81 11.20 5.73
CA THR A 91 9.89 11.55 4.79
C THR A 91 9.59 12.86 4.06
N ALA A 92 10.62 13.56 3.58
CA ALA A 92 10.44 14.72 2.73
C ALA A 92 9.72 14.34 1.41
N VAL A 93 9.03 15.29 0.78
CA VAL A 93 8.48 15.10 -0.57
C VAL A 93 9.65 15.03 -1.54
N LYS A 94 9.73 13.96 -2.34
CA LYS A 94 10.81 13.79 -3.32
C LYS A 94 10.55 14.65 -4.55
N SER A 95 11.61 15.10 -5.20
CA SER A 95 11.53 15.72 -6.53
C SER A 95 11.24 14.68 -7.62
N VAL A 96 10.72 15.13 -8.76
CA VAL A 96 10.45 14.28 -9.94
C VAL A 96 11.68 13.45 -10.37
N ALA A 97 12.88 14.02 -10.24
CA ALA A 97 14.13 13.33 -10.58
C ALA A 97 14.42 12.16 -9.63
N GLU A 98 14.26 12.38 -8.32
CA GLU A 98 14.45 11.36 -7.28
C GLU A 98 13.42 10.24 -7.41
N ILE A 99 12.16 10.59 -7.68
CA ILE A 99 11.07 9.62 -7.94
C ILE A 99 11.43 8.73 -9.12
N ALA A 100 11.85 9.33 -10.23
CA ALA A 100 12.21 8.58 -11.43
C ALA A 100 13.40 7.63 -11.21
N GLU A 101 14.35 7.99 -10.33
CA GLU A 101 15.48 7.14 -9.98
C GLU A 101 15.06 5.95 -9.11
N ASP A 102 14.27 6.19 -8.06
CA ASP A 102 13.73 5.12 -7.21
C ASP A 102 12.88 4.14 -8.01
N MET A 103 12.03 4.64 -8.92
CA MET A 103 11.20 3.79 -9.76
C MET A 103 12.04 2.93 -10.71
N ARG A 104 13.10 3.49 -11.30
CA ARG A 104 14.03 2.71 -12.14
C ARG A 104 14.67 1.59 -11.34
N GLU A 105 15.13 1.88 -10.12
CA GLU A 105 15.77 0.87 -9.28
C GLU A 105 14.78 -0.20 -8.82
N TYR A 106 13.57 0.19 -8.43
CA TYR A 106 12.49 -0.73 -8.08
C TYR A 106 12.17 -1.69 -9.23
N TYR A 107 11.96 -1.17 -10.45
CA TYR A 107 11.66 -2.03 -11.60
C TYR A 107 12.85 -2.93 -11.95
N ARG A 108 14.09 -2.44 -11.82
CA ARG A 108 15.31 -3.25 -12.01
C ARG A 108 15.34 -4.45 -11.07
N LEU A 109 15.11 -4.21 -9.77
CA LEU A 109 15.09 -5.26 -8.74
C LEU A 109 13.93 -6.25 -8.93
N ARG A 110 12.75 -5.74 -9.29
CA ARG A 110 11.58 -6.59 -9.59
C ARG A 110 11.86 -7.52 -10.77
N ASP A 111 12.41 -6.99 -11.85
CA ASP A 111 12.70 -7.77 -13.05
C ASP A 111 13.87 -8.75 -12.84
N GLU A 112 14.84 -8.41 -11.99
CA GLU A 112 15.89 -9.32 -11.52
C GLU A 112 15.31 -10.47 -10.67
N THR A 113 14.44 -10.15 -9.72
CA THR A 113 13.76 -11.14 -8.88
C THR A 113 12.88 -12.07 -9.71
N ASN A 114 12.10 -11.52 -10.65
CA ASN A 114 11.26 -12.32 -11.54
C ASN A 114 12.08 -13.24 -12.43
N ARG A 115 13.24 -12.78 -12.94
CA ARG A 115 14.17 -13.63 -13.69
C ARG A 115 14.73 -14.77 -12.83
N TYR A 116 15.15 -14.49 -11.60
CA TYR A 116 15.64 -15.52 -10.68
C TYR A 116 14.63 -16.66 -10.46
N TYR A 117 13.35 -16.33 -10.26
CA TYR A 117 12.30 -17.34 -10.11
C TYR A 117 11.94 -18.03 -11.43
N ALA A 118 12.00 -17.32 -12.57
CA ALA A 118 11.73 -17.90 -13.89
C ALA A 118 12.84 -18.85 -14.38
N GLU A 119 14.10 -18.60 -14.00
CA GLU A 119 15.28 -19.41 -14.35
C GLU A 119 15.49 -20.63 -13.44
N GLY A 120 14.54 -20.91 -12.52
CA GLY A 120 14.57 -22.11 -11.69
C GLY A 120 15.39 -22.00 -10.40
N GLY A 121 15.65 -20.78 -9.90
CA GLY A 121 16.29 -20.54 -8.60
C GLY A 121 15.55 -21.15 -7.38
N GLY A 122 14.32 -21.64 -7.58
CA GLY A 122 13.53 -22.38 -6.59
C GLY A 122 13.79 -23.88 -6.56
N ARG A 123 15.04 -24.34 -6.54
CA ARG A 123 15.36 -25.73 -6.16
C ARG A 123 16.69 -25.81 -5.41
N SER A 124 16.66 -25.56 -4.09
CA SER A 124 17.47 -26.33 -3.15
C SER A 124 17.02 -26.14 -1.70
N GLY A 125 16.42 -27.19 -1.13
CA GLY A 125 16.60 -27.57 0.27
C GLY A 125 15.85 -26.77 1.35
N MET A 126 14.60 -27.13 1.61
CA MET A 126 14.22 -27.50 2.99
C MET A 126 13.05 -28.49 2.92
N THR A 127 13.39 -29.72 3.28
CA THR A 127 12.50 -30.86 3.41
C THR A 127 11.43 -30.60 4.46
N ASN A 128 10.21 -31.02 4.12
CA ASN A 128 9.08 -31.24 5.01
C ASN A 128 9.54 -31.85 6.35
N ASN A 129 9.16 -31.22 7.46
CA ASN A 129 8.88 -31.90 8.73
C ASN A 129 8.00 -31.01 9.59
N LEU A 130 6.71 -30.99 9.28
CA LEU A 130 5.64 -30.76 10.24
C LEU A 130 4.52 -31.74 9.87
N SER A 131 4.71 -33.00 10.25
CA SER A 131 3.59 -33.90 10.50
C SER A 131 2.79 -33.28 11.64
N ILE A 132 1.66 -32.66 11.30
CA ILE A 132 0.60 -32.41 12.27
C ILE A 132 -0.22 -33.69 12.29
N ASP A 133 -0.02 -34.48 13.33
CA ASP A 133 -0.89 -35.60 13.69
C ASP A 133 -2.26 -35.04 14.08
N PRO A 134 -3.35 -35.35 13.34
CA PRO A 134 -4.67 -34.81 13.63
C PRO A 134 -5.43 -35.76 14.56
N THR A 135 -4.85 -36.11 15.72
CA THR A 135 -5.60 -36.81 16.78
C THR A 135 -4.93 -36.63 18.14
N ASN A 136 -5.31 -35.58 18.88
CA ASN A 136 -5.50 -35.73 20.32
C ASN A 136 -6.41 -34.63 20.88
N THR A 137 -7.50 -35.10 21.47
CA THR A 137 -8.45 -34.37 22.32
C THR A 137 -7.97 -34.46 23.76
#